data_AF-A0A3Q3BVI1-F1
#
_entry.id   AF-A0A3Q3BVI1-F1
#
_cell.length_a   1.000
_cell.length_b   1.000
_cell.length_c   1.000
_cell.angle_alpha   90.00
_cell.angle_beta   90.00
_cell.angle_gamma   90.00
#
_symmetry.space_group_name_H-M   'P 1'
#
loop_
_entity.id
_entity.type
_entity.pdbx_description
1 polymer ?
#
loop_
_entity_poly.entity_id
_entity_poly.type
_entity_poly.pdbx_seq_one_letter_code
_entity_poly.pdbx_strand_id
1 'polypeptide(L)'
;MDWLEAQIYCQQNYTDLAPVSNEKDNDKLQQLSSNVNDFIWIGLVRNSSNRKEWLWSGGGAPTWYLWEPGQPDDYLLGREDYGCMWESKWYDASLSYKITFFCYSPAVVKQEKTWEEALEYCREHHDDLASVASETEMLLIQKELSKHNTTEHVWTGLRFLAGDWLWVDGQEMDYEAWDEEGKPSCPHAKIKCGALQVTGGNKAVWDTHDCEERLHFICY
;
A
#
# COMPACT_ATOMS: atom_id res chain seq x y z
N MET A 1 -21.19 -5.54 0.12
CA MET A 1 -20.87 -6.93 0.53
C MET A 1 -20.55 -6.91 2.02
N ASP A 2 -20.62 -8.05 2.73
CA ASP A 2 -19.98 -8.07 4.05
C ASP A 2 -18.45 -8.05 3.88
N TRP A 3 -17.73 -7.86 4.97
CA TRP A 3 -16.29 -7.69 4.91
C TRP A 3 -15.56 -8.91 4.34
N LEU A 4 -16.00 -10.14 4.68
CA LEU A 4 -15.38 -11.36 4.18
C LEU A 4 -15.63 -11.54 2.68
N GLU A 5 -16.87 -11.33 2.23
CA GLU A 5 -17.22 -11.33 0.81
C GLU A 5 -16.39 -10.28 0.03
N ALA A 6 -16.23 -9.08 0.58
CA ALA A 6 -15.43 -8.00 -0.01
C ALA A 6 -13.94 -8.38 -0.12
N GLN A 7 -13.36 -8.94 0.94
CA GLN A 7 -11.98 -9.41 0.95
C GLN A 7 -11.74 -10.48 -0.11
N ILE A 8 -12.62 -11.49 -0.18
CA ILE A 8 -12.53 -12.56 -1.17
C ILE A 8 -12.59 -11.98 -2.59
N TYR A 9 -13.52 -11.04 -2.83
CA TYR A 9 -13.62 -10.38 -4.12
C TYR A 9 -12.32 -9.64 -4.49
N CYS A 10 -11.75 -8.86 -3.55
CA CYS A 10 -10.50 -8.14 -3.80
C CYS A 10 -9.33 -9.09 -4.04
N GLN A 11 -9.20 -10.19 -3.31
CA GLN A 11 -8.13 -11.17 -3.51
C GLN A 11 -8.24 -11.91 -4.86
N GLN A 12 -9.46 -12.10 -5.37
CA GLN A 12 -9.70 -12.78 -6.64
C GLN A 12 -9.48 -11.89 -7.86
N ASN A 13 -9.81 -10.60 -7.76
CA ASN A 13 -9.81 -9.67 -8.90
C ASN A 13 -8.65 -8.66 -8.87
N TYR A 14 -8.07 -8.44 -7.69
CA TYR A 14 -7.02 -7.46 -7.41
C TYR A 14 -5.97 -8.09 -6.47
N THR A 15 -5.55 -7.41 -5.40
CA THR A 15 -4.58 -7.94 -4.44
C THR A 15 -5.18 -8.25 -3.07
N ASP A 16 -5.84 -7.28 -2.42
CA ASP A 16 -6.59 -7.42 -1.16
C ASP A 16 -7.47 -6.16 -0.92
N LEU A 17 -8.21 -6.09 0.20
CA LEU A 17 -8.85 -4.85 0.64
C LEU A 17 -7.81 -3.75 0.88
N ALA A 18 -8.21 -2.50 0.62
CA ALA A 18 -7.33 -1.35 0.76
C ALA A 18 -6.80 -1.20 2.20
N PRO A 19 -5.47 -1.21 2.42
CA PRO A 19 -4.90 -0.78 3.68
C PRO A 19 -4.95 0.75 3.78
N VAL A 20 -4.69 1.28 4.97
CA VAL A 20 -4.52 2.71 5.20
C VAL A 20 -3.24 2.91 5.99
N SER A 21 -2.14 3.22 5.30
CA SER A 21 -0.81 3.30 5.89
C SER A 21 -0.60 4.59 6.69
N ASN A 22 -1.23 5.68 6.26
CA ASN A 22 -1.08 7.01 6.85
C ASN A 22 -2.28 7.93 6.53
N GLU A 23 -2.18 9.21 6.90
CA GLU A 23 -3.22 10.22 6.67
C GLU A 23 -3.50 10.43 5.17
N LYS A 24 -2.49 10.33 4.32
CA LYS A 24 -2.65 10.53 2.88
C LYS A 24 -3.48 9.42 2.22
N ASP A 25 -3.28 8.16 2.61
CA ASP A 25 -4.13 7.06 2.15
C ASP A 25 -5.58 7.23 2.62
N ASN A 26 -5.75 7.66 3.88
CA ASN A 26 -7.05 7.91 4.47
C ASN A 26 -7.81 9.00 3.69
N ASP A 27 -7.12 10.11 3.38
CA ASP A 27 -7.66 11.21 2.59
C ASP A 27 -7.97 10.78 1.15
N LYS A 28 -7.11 9.97 0.52
CA LYS A 28 -7.37 9.40 -0.81
C LYS A 28 -8.65 8.56 -0.79
N LEU A 29 -8.82 7.66 0.18
CA LEU A 29 -10.02 6.85 0.30
C LEU A 29 -11.27 7.70 0.60
N GLN A 30 -11.16 8.75 1.41
CA GLN A 30 -12.26 9.68 1.67
C GLN A 30 -12.67 10.43 0.40
N GLN A 31 -11.69 10.86 -0.40
CA GLN A 31 -11.96 11.52 -1.67
C GLN A 31 -12.68 10.57 -2.64
N LEU A 32 -12.24 9.31 -2.72
CA LEU A 32 -12.86 8.28 -3.56
C LEU A 32 -14.27 7.89 -3.08
N SER A 33 -14.51 7.89 -1.77
CA SER A 33 -15.80 7.54 -1.16
C SER A 33 -16.81 8.68 -1.14
N SER A 34 -16.40 9.91 -1.48
CA SER A 34 -17.26 11.11 -1.46
C SER A 34 -18.56 10.96 -2.25
N ASN A 35 -18.57 10.15 -3.31
CA ASN A 35 -19.75 9.86 -4.13
C ASN A 35 -20.67 8.79 -3.53
N VAL A 36 -20.19 8.00 -2.57
CA VAL A 36 -20.93 6.91 -1.93
C VAL A 36 -21.75 7.43 -0.74
N ASN A 37 -21.26 8.45 -0.03
CA ASN A 37 -21.88 9.04 1.16
C ASN A 37 -22.37 7.99 2.19
N ASP A 38 -21.53 6.99 2.43
CA ASP A 38 -21.76 5.90 3.35
C ASP A 38 -20.40 5.43 3.90
N PHE A 39 -20.42 4.52 4.87
CA PHE A 39 -19.24 3.80 5.30
C PHE A 39 -18.60 3.05 4.13
N ILE A 40 -17.30 2.78 4.25
CA ILE A 40 -16.57 1.88 3.36
C ILE A 40 -15.78 0.86 4.17
N TRP A 41 -15.73 -0.40 3.74
CA TRP A 41 -14.79 -1.36 4.31
C TRP A 41 -13.36 -1.00 3.93
N ILE A 42 -12.47 -1.10 4.93
CA ILE A 42 -11.02 -1.08 4.76
C ILE A 42 -10.46 -2.44 5.16
N GLY A 43 -9.21 -2.73 4.82
CA GLY A 43 -8.58 -4.04 5.10
C GLY A 43 -8.32 -4.33 6.58
N LEU A 44 -8.81 -3.52 7.51
CA LEU A 44 -8.52 -3.66 8.93
C LEU A 44 -9.35 -4.81 9.53
N VAL A 45 -8.69 -5.71 10.26
CA VAL A 45 -9.31 -6.89 10.88
C VAL A 45 -8.72 -7.15 12.27
N ARG A 46 -9.57 -7.55 13.22
CA ARG A 46 -9.16 -7.82 14.60
C ARG A 46 -8.37 -9.13 14.66
N ASN A 47 -7.27 -9.12 15.41
CA ASN A 47 -6.43 -10.29 15.58
C ASN A 47 -7.18 -11.39 16.37
N SER A 48 -7.33 -12.57 15.75
CA SER A 48 -8.04 -13.71 16.34
C SER A 48 -7.32 -14.34 17.54
N SER A 49 -5.99 -14.18 17.62
CA SER A 49 -5.17 -14.68 18.73
C SER A 49 -5.10 -13.68 19.89
N ASN A 50 -5.19 -12.38 19.59
CA ASN A 50 -5.21 -11.31 20.59
C ASN A 50 -6.21 -10.22 20.18
N ARG A 51 -7.43 -10.27 20.69
CA ARG A 51 -8.51 -9.32 20.34
C ARG A 51 -8.24 -7.85 20.68
N LYS A 52 -7.14 -7.53 21.37
CA LYS A 52 -6.69 -6.16 21.62
C LYS A 52 -5.88 -5.57 20.46
N GLU A 53 -5.47 -6.41 19.51
CA GLU A 53 -4.66 -6.02 18.36
C GLU A 53 -5.50 -6.03 17.08
N TRP A 54 -5.11 -5.16 16.16
CA TRP A 54 -5.64 -5.10 14.81
C TRP A 54 -4.53 -5.39 13.80
N LEU A 55 -4.90 -5.96 12.68
CA LEU A 55 -4.03 -6.33 11.58
C LEU A 55 -4.64 -5.85 10.26
N TRP A 56 -3.80 -5.71 9.24
CA TRP A 56 -4.29 -5.57 7.88
C TRP A 56 -4.52 -6.93 7.24
N SER A 57 -5.57 -7.04 6.44
CA SER A 57 -5.95 -8.23 5.69
C SER A 57 -4.86 -8.67 4.69
N GLY A 58 -4.10 -7.70 4.17
CA GLY A 58 -2.90 -7.89 3.36
C GLY A 58 -1.67 -8.37 4.13
N GLY A 59 -1.76 -8.49 5.47
CA GLY A 59 -0.64 -8.79 6.36
C GLY A 59 0.00 -7.53 6.95
N GLY A 60 0.79 -7.70 8.01
CA GLY A 60 1.34 -6.58 8.78
C GLY A 60 0.36 -5.99 9.80
N ALA A 61 0.89 -5.18 10.71
CA ALA A 61 0.12 -4.47 11.72
C ALA A 61 0.02 -2.97 11.38
N PRO A 62 -1.09 -2.30 11.71
CA PRO A 62 -1.17 -0.85 11.60
C PRO A 62 -0.15 -0.19 12.53
N THR A 63 0.61 0.76 12.00
CA THR A 63 1.52 1.63 12.75
C THR A 63 0.79 2.88 13.27
N TRP A 64 -0.38 3.16 12.72
CA TRP A 64 -1.19 4.33 13.01
C TRP A 64 -2.68 3.97 12.98
N TYR A 65 -3.49 4.76 13.69
CA TYR A 65 -4.93 4.58 13.79
C TYR A 65 -5.65 5.93 13.73
N LEU A 66 -6.78 5.97 13.04
CA LEU A 66 -7.65 7.15 12.99
C LEU A 66 -9.08 6.84 13.43
N TRP A 67 -9.20 6.15 14.56
CA TRP A 67 -10.49 5.87 15.19
C TRP A 67 -11.31 7.13 15.47
N GLU A 68 -12.62 7.04 15.29
CA GLU A 68 -13.56 8.03 15.84
C GLU A 68 -13.47 8.02 17.38
N PRO A 69 -13.63 9.16 18.08
CA PRO A 69 -13.69 9.17 19.54
C PRO A 69 -14.73 8.19 20.10
N GLY A 70 -14.24 7.21 20.86
CA GLY A 70 -15.06 6.14 21.44
C GLY A 70 -14.92 4.80 20.74
N GLN A 71 -14.29 4.75 19.56
CA GLN A 71 -14.00 3.53 18.80
C GLN A 71 -12.59 2.98 19.13
N PRO A 72 -12.33 1.68 18.89
CA PRO A 72 -13.34 0.65 18.62
C PRO A 72 -14.16 0.35 19.87
N ASP A 73 -15.48 0.14 19.73
CA ASP A 73 -16.41 0.02 20.86
C ASP A 73 -17.00 -1.39 21.07
N ASP A 74 -16.78 -2.32 20.14
CA ASP A 74 -17.25 -3.72 20.24
C ASP A 74 -18.78 -3.80 20.54
N TYR A 75 -19.57 -2.81 20.10
CA TYR A 75 -20.99 -2.60 20.41
C TYR A 75 -21.87 -3.85 20.26
N LEU A 76 -21.68 -4.65 19.20
CA LEU A 76 -22.46 -5.88 18.95
C LEU A 76 -22.00 -7.11 19.74
N LEU A 77 -21.94 -7.00 21.07
CA LEU A 77 -21.51 -8.06 21.99
C LEU A 77 -20.08 -8.57 21.71
N GLY A 78 -19.18 -7.68 21.28
CA GLY A 78 -17.80 -8.04 20.95
C GLY A 78 -17.65 -8.85 19.65
N ARG A 79 -18.40 -8.49 18.61
CA ARG A 79 -18.35 -9.13 17.27
C ARG A 79 -17.98 -8.17 16.17
N GLU A 80 -17.42 -7.02 16.53
CA GLU A 80 -17.01 -5.98 15.59
C GLU A 80 -15.52 -6.13 15.35
N ASP A 81 -15.23 -7.11 14.50
CA ASP A 81 -13.88 -7.61 14.24
C ASP A 81 -13.31 -7.06 12.93
N TYR A 82 -13.98 -6.10 12.30
CA TYR A 82 -13.66 -5.60 10.96
C TYR A 82 -13.76 -4.07 10.92
N GLY A 83 -12.78 -3.40 10.32
CA GLY A 83 -12.75 -1.95 10.26
C GLY A 83 -13.46 -1.39 9.03
N CYS A 84 -14.20 -0.32 9.23
CA CYS A 84 -14.74 0.54 8.18
C CYS A 84 -14.35 2.01 8.42
N MET A 85 -14.51 2.83 7.39
CA MET A 85 -14.25 4.27 7.43
C MET A 85 -15.47 5.06 7.00
N TRP A 86 -15.77 6.17 7.69
CA TRP A 86 -16.73 7.20 7.30
C TRP A 86 -16.22 8.57 7.74
N GLU A 87 -16.26 9.56 6.85
CA GLU A 87 -15.83 10.94 7.12
C GLU A 87 -14.41 11.01 7.69
N SER A 88 -13.50 10.29 7.02
CA SER A 88 -12.09 10.17 7.41
C SER A 88 -11.83 9.49 8.77
N LYS A 89 -12.83 8.86 9.39
CA LYS A 89 -12.71 8.25 10.72
C LYS A 89 -13.03 6.76 10.68
N TRP A 90 -12.31 5.99 11.50
CA TRP A 90 -12.42 4.54 11.52
C TRP A 90 -13.37 4.07 12.61
N TYR A 91 -14.05 2.98 12.33
CA TYR A 91 -15.03 2.32 13.19
C TYR A 91 -14.83 0.80 13.11
N ASP A 92 -15.11 0.09 14.19
CA ASP A 92 -15.26 -1.35 14.12
C ASP A 92 -16.71 -1.73 13.80
N ALA A 93 -16.90 -2.73 12.97
CA ALA A 93 -18.21 -3.17 12.54
C ALA A 93 -18.25 -4.69 12.32
N SER A 94 -19.47 -5.23 12.32
CA SER A 94 -19.72 -6.67 12.22
C SER A 94 -20.10 -7.08 10.79
N LEU A 95 -20.05 -8.40 10.53
CA LEU A 95 -20.45 -8.98 9.23
C LEU A 95 -21.95 -8.87 8.92
N SER A 96 -22.78 -8.36 9.82
CA SER A 96 -24.19 -8.11 9.52
C SER A 96 -24.39 -6.97 8.54
N TYR A 97 -23.42 -6.05 8.43
CA TYR A 97 -23.48 -4.90 7.55
C TYR A 97 -23.02 -5.26 6.13
N LYS A 98 -23.70 -4.68 5.14
CA LYS A 98 -23.34 -4.80 3.73
C LYS A 98 -22.92 -3.42 3.23
N ILE A 99 -21.61 -3.22 3.10
CA ILE A 99 -20.99 -1.92 2.84
C ILE A 99 -20.20 -1.96 1.51
N THR A 100 -19.97 -0.79 0.91
CA THR A 100 -19.05 -0.59 -0.22
C THR A 100 -17.59 -0.74 0.24
N PHE A 101 -16.66 -0.98 -0.67
CA PHE A 101 -15.26 -1.24 -0.33
C PHE A 101 -14.34 -0.88 -1.49
N PHE A 102 -13.06 -0.66 -1.17
CA PHE A 102 -12.00 -0.46 -2.15
C PHE A 102 -10.96 -1.58 -2.01
N CYS A 103 -10.42 -2.00 -3.15
CA CYS A 103 -9.33 -2.97 -3.21
C CYS A 103 -8.00 -2.24 -3.46
N TYR A 104 -6.92 -2.73 -2.87
CA TYR A 104 -5.56 -2.36 -3.26
C TYR A 104 -5.15 -3.15 -4.50
N SER A 105 -4.57 -2.45 -5.49
CA SER A 105 -4.27 -3.02 -6.80
C SER A 105 -3.03 -2.38 -7.46
N PRO A 106 -1.81 -2.64 -6.97
CA PRO A 106 -0.59 -2.22 -7.64
C PRO A 106 -0.51 -2.88 -9.03
N ALA A 107 -0.14 -2.09 -10.04
CA ALA A 107 -0.03 -2.54 -11.42
C ALA A 107 1.43 -2.79 -11.79
N VAL A 108 1.80 -4.06 -12.00
CA VAL A 108 3.14 -4.43 -12.48
C VAL A 108 3.20 -4.26 -14.01
N VAL A 109 4.02 -3.33 -14.47
CA VAL A 109 4.20 -3.03 -15.90
C VAL A 109 5.47 -3.70 -16.41
N LYS A 110 5.28 -4.64 -17.34
CA LYS A 110 6.36 -5.43 -17.95
C LYS A 110 7.03 -4.77 -19.16
N GLN A 111 7.05 -3.43 -19.21
CA GLN A 111 7.85 -2.70 -20.18
C GLN A 111 9.16 -2.28 -19.51
N GLU A 112 10.29 -2.54 -20.13
CA GLU A 112 11.58 -2.06 -19.64
C GLU A 112 11.73 -0.57 -19.99
N LYS A 113 11.75 0.28 -18.97
CA LYS A 113 11.82 1.75 -19.10
C LYS A 113 12.87 2.31 -18.14
N THR A 114 13.45 3.45 -18.50
CA THR A 114 14.19 4.29 -17.53
C THR A 114 13.23 4.77 -16.45
N TRP A 115 13.77 5.26 -15.33
CA TRP A 115 12.93 5.72 -14.22
C TRP A 115 11.99 6.86 -14.66
N GLU A 116 12.50 7.83 -15.42
CA GLU A 116 11.70 8.93 -15.98
C GLU A 116 10.61 8.45 -16.95
N GLU A 117 10.94 7.55 -17.87
CA GLU A 117 9.96 6.96 -18.80
C GLU A 117 8.88 6.15 -18.06
N ALA A 118 9.25 5.47 -16.97
CA ALA A 118 8.31 4.72 -16.13
C ALA A 118 7.35 5.67 -15.37
N LEU A 119 7.88 6.77 -14.83
CA LEU A 119 7.08 7.82 -14.19
C LEU A 119 6.03 8.39 -15.15
N GLU A 120 6.47 8.78 -16.35
CA GLU A 120 5.57 9.32 -17.37
C GLU A 120 4.51 8.30 -17.77
N TYR A 121 4.89 7.03 -17.94
CA TYR A 121 3.94 5.97 -18.25
C TYR A 121 2.88 5.81 -17.16
N CYS A 122 3.28 5.75 -15.89
CA CYS A 122 2.32 5.59 -14.79
C CYS A 122 1.37 6.78 -14.71
N ARG A 123 1.85 8.02 -14.86
CA ARG A 123 0.97 9.21 -14.82
C ARG A 123 0.04 9.34 -16.03
N GLU A 124 0.38 8.70 -17.15
CA GLU A 124 -0.47 8.68 -18.35
C GLU A 124 -1.53 7.56 -18.30
N HIS A 125 -1.21 6.41 -17.71
CA HIS A 125 -2.04 5.19 -17.78
C HIS A 125 -2.64 4.74 -16.44
N HIS A 126 -2.13 5.27 -15.33
CA HIS A 126 -2.43 4.95 -13.93
C HIS A 126 -2.45 6.26 -13.11
N ASP A 127 -2.32 6.20 -11.78
CA ASP A 127 -2.20 7.41 -10.96
C ASP A 127 -0.75 7.94 -10.93
N ASP A 128 0.20 7.15 -10.42
CA ASP A 128 1.63 7.50 -10.36
C ASP A 128 2.52 6.23 -10.23
N LEU A 129 3.85 6.40 -10.21
CA LEU A 129 4.76 5.33 -9.79
C LEU A 129 4.49 4.99 -8.32
N ALA A 130 4.43 3.69 -8.01
CA ALA A 130 4.04 3.23 -6.68
C ALA A 130 5.03 3.63 -5.59
N SER A 131 4.48 4.11 -4.48
CA SER A 131 5.14 4.21 -3.19
C SER A 131 5.06 2.90 -2.42
N VAL A 132 5.84 2.81 -1.35
CA VAL A 132 5.71 1.76 -0.34
C VAL A 132 5.68 2.43 1.04
N ALA A 133 4.49 2.77 1.52
CA ALA A 133 4.29 3.57 2.73
C ALA A 133 4.14 2.72 4.01
N SER A 134 4.03 1.40 3.89
CA SER A 134 3.97 0.50 5.04
C SER A 134 4.46 -0.91 4.74
N GLU A 135 4.66 -1.70 5.80
CA GLU A 135 4.92 -3.13 5.67
C GLU A 135 3.78 -3.87 4.93
N THR A 136 2.53 -3.46 5.14
CA THR A 136 1.38 -4.05 4.47
C THR A 136 1.43 -3.82 2.95
N GLU A 137 1.69 -2.60 2.52
CA GLU A 137 1.86 -2.31 1.09
C GLU A 137 3.01 -3.09 0.47
N MET A 138 4.14 -3.17 1.19
CA MET A 138 5.29 -3.98 0.77
C MET A 138 4.90 -5.45 0.54
N LEU A 139 4.16 -6.06 1.49
CA LEU A 139 3.68 -7.44 1.38
C LEU A 139 2.71 -7.62 0.20
N LEU A 140 1.80 -6.66 -0.01
CA LEU A 140 0.85 -6.68 -1.11
C LEU A 140 1.54 -6.54 -2.48
N ILE A 141 2.53 -5.64 -2.59
CA ILE A 141 3.35 -5.47 -3.78
C ILE A 141 4.16 -6.74 -4.08
N GLN A 142 4.80 -7.35 -3.07
CA GLN A 142 5.51 -8.62 -3.23
C GLN A 142 4.58 -9.75 -3.70
N LYS A 143 3.39 -9.84 -3.10
CA LYS A 143 2.36 -10.81 -3.52
C LYS A 143 2.00 -10.61 -4.98
N GLU A 144 1.85 -9.38 -5.45
CA GLU A 144 1.57 -9.10 -6.85
C GLU A 144 2.77 -9.42 -7.76
N LEU A 145 3.97 -8.96 -7.42
CA LEU A 145 5.21 -9.26 -8.17
C LEU A 145 5.42 -10.76 -8.36
N SER A 146 5.11 -11.59 -7.36
CA SER A 146 5.24 -13.05 -7.42
C SER A 146 4.41 -13.71 -8.53
N LYS A 147 3.36 -13.04 -9.02
CA LYS A 147 2.51 -13.50 -10.12
C LYS A 147 3.08 -13.19 -11.51
N HIS A 148 4.11 -12.35 -11.58
CA HIS A 148 4.69 -11.86 -12.83
C HIS A 148 6.15 -12.31 -12.95
N ASN A 149 6.61 -12.49 -14.19
CA ASN A 149 8.04 -12.62 -14.47
C ASN A 149 8.58 -11.22 -14.79
N THR A 150 9.30 -10.63 -13.85
CA THR A 150 9.87 -9.28 -13.95
C THR A 150 11.40 -9.34 -14.04
N THR A 151 12.03 -8.17 -14.06
CA THR A 151 13.45 -8.01 -13.83
C THR A 151 13.75 -8.30 -12.36
N GLU A 152 15.01 -8.55 -12.03
CA GLU A 152 15.44 -8.75 -10.64
C GLU A 152 15.14 -7.54 -9.75
N HIS A 153 15.05 -6.35 -10.36
CA HIS A 153 14.68 -5.10 -9.70
C HIS A 153 13.53 -4.45 -10.47
N VAL A 154 12.64 -3.76 -9.76
CA VAL A 154 11.52 -3.02 -10.35
C VAL A 154 11.47 -1.59 -9.85
N TRP A 155 11.25 -0.63 -10.75
CA TRP A 155 11.17 0.77 -10.35
C TRP A 155 9.96 1.04 -9.46
N THR A 156 10.19 1.95 -8.52
CA THR A 156 9.19 2.56 -7.66
C THR A 156 9.27 4.08 -7.78
N GLY A 157 8.36 4.79 -7.12
CA GLY A 157 8.38 6.26 -7.06
C GLY A 157 9.50 6.86 -6.21
N LEU A 158 10.41 6.06 -5.66
CA LEU A 158 11.45 6.54 -4.75
C LEU A 158 12.56 7.27 -5.51
N ARG A 159 12.87 8.51 -5.12
CA ARG A 159 13.92 9.31 -5.77
C ARG A 159 14.68 10.17 -4.78
N PHE A 160 16.00 10.29 -4.99
CA PHE A 160 16.82 11.23 -4.24
C PHE A 160 16.76 12.63 -4.88
N LEU A 161 16.09 13.57 -4.22
CA LEU A 161 15.88 14.94 -4.68
C LEU A 161 16.08 15.93 -3.53
N ALA A 162 16.66 17.09 -3.84
CA ALA A 162 16.88 18.18 -2.88
C ALA A 162 17.62 17.79 -1.58
N GLY A 163 18.41 16.72 -1.60
CA GLY A 163 19.22 16.27 -0.46
C GLY A 163 18.56 15.19 0.41
N ASP A 164 17.41 14.66 0.01
CA ASP A 164 16.74 13.54 0.71
C ASP A 164 16.08 12.57 -0.27
N TRP A 165 15.71 11.39 0.23
CA TRP A 165 14.89 10.41 -0.46
C TRP A 165 13.41 10.69 -0.24
N LEU A 166 12.64 10.68 -1.31
CA LEU A 166 11.21 10.98 -1.27
C LEU A 166 10.44 10.19 -2.31
N TRP A 167 9.18 9.89 -1.98
CA TRP A 167 8.21 9.36 -2.92
C TRP A 167 7.71 10.50 -3.82
N VAL A 168 7.79 10.32 -5.14
CA VAL A 168 7.42 11.38 -6.10
C VAL A 168 5.92 11.64 -6.22
N ASP A 169 5.10 10.73 -5.72
CA ASP A 169 3.67 10.95 -5.54
C ASP A 169 3.39 11.81 -4.29
N GLY A 170 4.40 12.02 -3.44
CA GLY A 170 4.38 12.80 -2.20
C GLY A 170 3.94 12.01 -0.96
N GLN A 171 4.00 10.67 -0.99
CA GLN A 171 3.75 9.84 0.20
C GLN A 171 4.80 10.09 1.29
N GLU A 172 4.42 9.82 2.54
CA GLU A 172 5.30 9.98 3.69
C GLU A 172 6.40 8.92 3.71
N MET A 173 7.60 9.30 4.17
CA MET A 173 8.77 8.43 4.27
C MET A 173 8.90 7.82 5.67
N ASP A 174 7.79 7.33 6.23
CA ASP A 174 7.72 6.80 7.60
C ASP A 174 8.07 5.31 7.69
N TYR A 175 7.84 4.58 6.60
CA TYR A 175 8.30 3.22 6.42
C TYR A 175 9.56 3.22 5.58
N GLU A 176 10.57 2.46 6.00
CA GLU A 176 11.79 2.25 5.22
C GLU A 176 12.19 0.78 5.27
N ALA A 177 12.56 0.22 4.11
CA ALA A 177 12.96 -1.17 3.98
C ALA A 177 14.22 -1.31 3.11
N TRP A 178 15.22 -0.47 3.37
CA TRP A 178 16.53 -0.55 2.72
C TRP A 178 17.22 -1.90 2.95
N ASP A 179 18.11 -2.23 2.03
CA ASP A 179 18.95 -3.42 2.11
C ASP A 179 19.99 -3.35 3.26
N GLU A 180 20.91 -4.32 3.29
CA GLU A 180 21.95 -4.39 4.32
C GLU A 180 22.96 -3.23 4.26
N GLU A 181 23.08 -2.55 3.11
CA GLU A 181 23.93 -1.37 2.95
C GLU A 181 23.27 -0.10 3.54
N GLY A 182 21.94 -0.10 3.61
CA GLY A 182 21.13 0.93 4.27
C GLY A 182 20.93 2.20 3.44
N LYS A 183 20.13 3.14 3.96
CA LYS A 183 19.75 4.38 3.26
C LYS A 183 20.97 5.23 2.88
N PRO A 184 21.25 5.45 1.58
CA PRO A 184 22.36 6.30 1.18
C PRO A 184 22.06 7.77 1.45
N SER A 185 22.85 8.43 2.30
CA SER A 185 22.62 9.86 2.61
C SER A 185 23.00 10.79 1.45
N CYS A 186 23.97 10.40 0.62
CA CYS A 186 24.47 11.16 -0.52
C CYS A 186 24.83 10.21 -1.67
N PRO A 187 23.84 9.63 -2.37
CA PRO A 187 24.10 8.70 -3.46
C PRO A 187 24.88 9.38 -4.59
N HIS A 188 25.68 8.59 -5.32
CA HIS A 188 26.35 9.05 -6.52
C HIS A 188 25.33 9.58 -7.53
N ALA A 189 25.71 10.58 -8.35
CA ALA A 189 24.77 11.36 -9.16
C ALA A 189 23.86 10.54 -10.09
N LYS A 190 24.31 9.34 -10.48
CA LYS A 190 23.56 8.41 -11.34
C LYS A 190 22.58 7.52 -10.57
N ILE A 191 22.93 7.09 -9.36
CA ILE A 191 22.17 6.09 -8.58
C ILE A 191 21.15 6.74 -7.65
N LYS A 192 20.29 7.60 -8.21
CA LYS A 192 19.32 8.43 -7.46
C LYS A 192 17.89 7.91 -7.55
N CYS A 193 17.69 6.73 -8.11
CA CYS A 193 16.39 6.14 -8.35
C CYS A 193 16.27 4.85 -7.53
N GLY A 194 15.17 4.72 -6.79
CA GLY A 194 14.93 3.57 -5.92
C GLY A 194 14.12 2.47 -6.61
N ALA A 195 14.58 1.24 -6.45
CA ALA A 195 13.93 0.05 -6.96
C ALA A 195 13.68 -0.96 -5.84
N LEU A 196 12.71 -1.84 -6.04
CA LEU A 196 12.52 -3.01 -5.18
C LEU A 196 13.27 -4.19 -5.77
N GLN A 197 14.05 -4.87 -4.93
CA GLN A 197 14.60 -6.16 -5.28
C GLN A 197 13.51 -7.24 -5.20
N VAL A 198 13.30 -7.95 -6.31
CA VAL A 198 12.33 -9.03 -6.42
C VAL A 198 12.97 -10.33 -5.91
N THR A 199 13.01 -10.50 -4.60
CA THR A 199 13.54 -11.73 -4.00
C THR A 199 12.44 -12.80 -4.00
N GLY A 200 12.67 -13.94 -4.66
CA GLY A 200 11.71 -15.05 -4.83
C GLY A 200 11.28 -15.76 -3.53
N GLY A 201 10.62 -15.04 -2.63
CA GLY A 201 10.06 -15.52 -1.35
C GLY A 201 10.57 -14.82 -0.09
N ASN A 202 11.58 -13.95 -0.18
CA ASN A 202 12.05 -13.13 0.96
C ASN A 202 11.40 -11.74 0.93
N LYS A 203 11.52 -10.98 2.04
CA LYS A 203 11.08 -9.59 2.11
C LYS A 203 11.91 -8.78 1.11
N ALA A 204 11.26 -8.23 0.09
CA ALA A 204 11.84 -7.28 -0.85
C ALA A 204 12.41 -6.09 -0.07
N VAL A 205 13.59 -5.67 -0.50
CA VAL A 205 14.32 -4.54 0.04
C VAL A 205 14.47 -3.46 -1.01
N TRP A 206 14.69 -2.23 -0.55
CA TRP A 206 14.89 -1.06 -1.38
C TRP A 206 16.38 -0.93 -1.68
N ASP A 207 16.70 -0.74 -2.95
CA ASP A 207 18.05 -0.48 -3.42
C ASP A 207 18.06 0.69 -4.41
N THR A 208 19.24 1.26 -4.64
CA THR A 208 19.46 2.43 -5.49
C THR A 208 20.11 2.02 -6.79
N HIS A 209 19.57 2.51 -7.90
CA HIS A 209 20.01 2.13 -9.24
C HIS A 209 20.25 3.34 -10.14
N ASP A 210 21.05 3.14 -11.20
CA ASP A 210 21.26 4.15 -12.23
C ASP A 210 19.92 4.43 -12.90
N CYS A 211 19.44 5.68 -12.86
CA CYS A 211 18.11 6.05 -13.38
C CYS A 211 17.95 5.73 -14.88
N GLU A 212 19.06 5.59 -15.61
CA GLU A 212 19.10 5.22 -17.03
C GLU A 212 19.00 3.69 -17.28
N GLU A 213 19.04 2.87 -16.22
CA GLU A 213 18.74 1.45 -16.33
C GLU A 213 17.29 1.23 -16.79
N ARG A 214 17.09 0.22 -17.63
CA ARG A 214 15.76 -0.12 -18.13
C ARG A 214 15.22 -1.29 -17.32
N LEU A 215 14.28 -1.02 -16.44
CA LEU A 215 13.68 -2.01 -15.56
C LEU A 215 12.17 -2.07 -15.79
N HIS A 216 11.55 -3.18 -15.39
CA HIS A 216 10.11 -3.21 -15.15
C HIS A 216 9.75 -2.31 -13.96
N PHE A 217 8.48 -1.98 -13.79
CA PHE A 217 8.09 -0.97 -12.80
C PHE A 217 6.66 -1.19 -12.27
N ILE A 218 6.35 -0.56 -11.15
CA ILE A 218 5.06 -0.68 -10.48
C ILE A 218 4.36 0.68 -10.48
N CYS A 219 3.15 0.72 -11.03
CA CYS A 219 2.22 1.84 -10.88
C CYS A 219 1.14 1.49 -9.85
N TYR A 220 0.26 2.42 -9.51
CA TYR A 220 -0.94 2.16 -8.70
C TYR A 220 -2.16 2.90 -9.21
#